data_AF-A0A9D2IBD3-F1
#
_entry.id   AF-A0A9D2IBD3-F1
#
_cell.length_a   1.000
_cell.length_b   1.000
_cell.length_c   1.000
_cell.angle_alpha   90.00
_cell.angle_beta   90.00
_cell.angle_gamma   90.00
#
_symmetry.space_group_name_H-M   'P 1'
#
loop_
_entity.id
_entity.type
_entity.pdbx_description
1 polymer ?
#
loop_
_entity_poly.entity_id
_entity_poly.type
_entity_poly.pdbx_seq_one_letter_code
_entity_poly.pdbx_strand_id
1 'polypeptide(L)'
;MAKYDERRWTVPSKRAKSYAEERKAKVHQHGPKEGKELTDYEAGMRSGYLQCQSDHAGTYKYKKALAEGKSKAEAKRISRQKGKAKK
;
A
#
# COMPACT_ATOMS: atom_id res chain seq x y z
N MET A 1 -18.54 -7.61 6.42
CA MET A 1 -17.88 -7.99 5.15
C MET A 1 -17.09 -6.81 4.61
N ALA A 2 -15.76 -6.85 4.57
CA ALA A 2 -14.97 -5.81 3.92
C ALA A 2 -15.24 -5.84 2.41
N LYS A 3 -15.80 -4.76 1.84
CA LYS A 3 -16.00 -4.61 0.39
C LYS A 3 -14.65 -4.76 -0.30
N TYR A 4 -14.43 -5.91 -0.95
CA TYR A 4 -13.19 -6.24 -1.67
C TYR A 4 -12.94 -5.36 -2.92
N ASP A 5 -13.75 -4.32 -3.14
CA ASP A 5 -13.76 -3.49 -4.34
C ASP A 5 -12.83 -2.27 -4.28
N GLU A 6 -12.27 -1.96 -3.10
CA GLU A 6 -11.34 -0.83 -2.95
C GLU A 6 -9.87 -1.27 -3.01
N ARG A 7 -9.03 -0.45 -3.63
CA ARG A 7 -7.56 -0.61 -3.53
C ARG A 7 -7.13 -0.29 -2.09
N ARG A 8 -6.45 -1.25 -1.47
CA ARG A 8 -5.84 -1.07 -0.15
C ARG A 8 -4.48 -0.40 -0.30
N TRP A 9 -4.49 0.92 -0.25
CA TRP A 9 -3.28 1.73 -0.18
C TRP A 9 -3.48 2.88 0.81
N THR A 10 -2.39 3.40 1.34
CA THR A 10 -2.40 4.46 2.36
C THR A 10 -1.46 5.59 1.95
N VAL A 11 -1.86 6.84 2.19
CA VAL A 11 -0.97 8.00 1.98
C VAL A 11 0.36 7.71 2.68
N PRO A 12 1.50 7.71 1.97
CA PRO A 12 2.72 7.18 2.54
C PRO A 12 3.28 8.24 3.49
N SER A 13 3.22 7.98 4.79
CA SER A 13 4.08 8.69 5.74
C SER A 13 4.91 7.72 6.60
N LYS A 14 4.44 6.48 6.82
CA LYS A 14 5.09 5.53 7.75
C LYS A 14 5.21 4.09 7.25
N ARG A 15 4.33 3.65 6.33
CA ARG A 15 4.21 2.24 5.93
C ARG A 15 5.41 1.72 5.12
N ALA A 16 5.89 2.50 4.14
CA ALA A 16 7.05 2.12 3.33
C ALA A 16 8.34 2.04 4.16
N LYS A 17 8.50 2.95 5.13
CA LYS A 17 9.62 2.92 6.08
C LYS A 17 9.57 1.65 6.93
N SER A 18 8.40 1.32 7.47
CA SER A 18 8.19 0.12 8.28
C SER A 18 8.62 -1.17 7.58
N TYR A 19 8.25 -1.36 6.31
CA TYR A 19 8.67 -2.55 5.54
C TYR A 19 10.17 -2.54 5.18
N ALA A 20 10.78 -1.36 5.01
CA ALA A 20 12.22 -1.27 4.84
C ALA A 20 12.96 -1.68 6.12
N GLU A 21 12.48 -1.25 7.28
CA GLU A 21 13.01 -1.65 8.59
C GLU A 21 12.81 -3.16 8.84
N GLU A 22 11.64 -3.73 8.53
CA GLU A 22 11.40 -5.18 8.63
C GLU A 22 12.35 -5.99 7.75
N ARG A 23 12.63 -5.54 6.52
CA ARG A 23 13.62 -6.19 5.64
C ARG A 23 15.04 -6.11 6.18
N LYS A 24 15.41 -4.96 6.76
CA LYS A 24 16.71 -4.79 7.40
C LYS A 24 16.85 -5.69 8.63
N ALA A 25 15.77 -5.83 9.40
CA ALA A 25 15.71 -6.66 10.60
C ALA A 25 15.51 -8.16 10.32
N LYS A 26 15.06 -8.51 9.10
CA LYS A 26 14.66 -9.88 8.69
C LYS A 26 13.58 -10.52 9.59
N VAL A 27 12.78 -9.69 10.27
CA VAL A 27 11.76 -10.11 11.23
C VAL A 27 10.48 -9.30 11.00
N HIS A 28 9.33 -9.95 11.12
CA HIS A 28 8.02 -9.28 11.13
C HIS A 28 7.91 -8.37 12.36
N GLN A 29 7.68 -7.08 12.17
CA GLN A 29 7.49 -6.10 13.24
C GLN A 29 6.01 -5.81 13.53
N HIS A 30 5.09 -6.26 12.68
CA HIS A 30 3.66 -5.98 12.84
C HIS A 30 2.78 -7.20 12.59
N GLY A 31 1.68 -7.29 13.34
CA GLY A 31 0.59 -8.22 13.08
C GLY A 31 0.81 -9.63 13.68
N PRO A 32 0.06 -10.64 13.22
CA PRO A 32 -0.01 -11.95 13.90
C PRO A 32 1.29 -12.77 13.83
N LYS A 33 2.29 -12.31 13.06
CA LYS A 33 3.60 -12.95 12.94
C LYS A 33 4.72 -12.15 13.62
N GLU A 34 4.38 -11.09 14.36
CA GLU A 34 5.36 -10.22 15.02
C GLU A 34 6.40 -11.04 15.82
N GLY A 35 7.68 -10.71 15.63
CA GLY A 35 8.82 -11.41 16.24
C GLY A 35 9.28 -12.67 15.50
N LYS A 36 8.58 -13.12 14.46
CA LYS A 36 9.03 -14.26 13.63
C LYS A 36 9.92 -13.79 12.48
N GLU A 37 10.88 -14.62 12.12
CA GLU A 37 11.74 -14.36 10.96
C GLU A 37 10.91 -14.32 9.66
N LEU A 38 11.32 -13.43 8.76
CA LEU A 38 10.80 -13.36 7.40
C LEU A 38 11.27 -14.61 6.65
N THR A 39 10.33 -15.35 6.07
CA THR A 39 10.67 -16.45 5.14
C THR A 39 11.41 -15.90 3.91
N ASP A 40 12.20 -16.71 3.21
CA ASP A 40 12.93 -16.27 1.99
C ASP A 40 12.01 -15.64 0.93
N TYR A 41 10.78 -16.16 0.82
CA TYR A 41 9.75 -15.62 -0.05
C TYR A 41 9.21 -14.26 0.41
N GLU A 42 9.04 -14.07 1.72
CA GLU A 42 8.64 -12.79 2.31
C GLU A 42 9.80 -11.80 2.23
N ALA A 43 11.03 -12.18 2.57
CA ALA A 43 12.24 -11.35 2.48
C ALA A 43 12.53 -10.90 1.04
N GLY A 44 12.25 -11.74 0.04
CA GLY A 44 12.47 -11.45 -1.37
C GLY A 44 11.27 -10.82 -2.09
N MET A 45 10.38 -11.67 -2.64
CA MET A 45 9.44 -11.27 -3.69
C MET A 45 8.18 -10.55 -3.18
N ARG A 46 7.76 -10.83 -1.93
CA ARG A 46 6.47 -10.35 -1.39
C ARG A 46 6.56 -9.20 -0.37
N SER A 47 7.72 -8.91 0.23
CA SER A 47 7.82 -7.88 1.30
C SER A 47 7.64 -6.44 0.84
N GLY A 48 7.62 -6.15 -0.46
CA GLY A 48 7.49 -4.74 -0.87
C GLY A 48 7.12 -4.47 -2.31
N TYR A 49 7.44 -5.34 -3.27
CA TYR A 49 7.30 -5.01 -4.68
C TYR A 49 5.84 -4.83 -5.13
N LEU A 50 4.99 -5.85 -4.91
CA LEU A 50 3.55 -5.80 -5.24
C LEU A 50 2.77 -4.76 -4.41
N GLN A 51 3.17 -4.57 -3.15
CA GLN A 51 2.62 -3.54 -2.28
C GLN A 51 2.98 -2.13 -2.80
N CYS A 52 4.25 -1.93 -3.19
CA CYS A 52 4.76 -0.69 -3.75
C CYS A 52 4.06 -0.30 -5.05
N GLN A 53 3.75 -1.25 -5.95
CA GLN A 53 2.99 -0.94 -7.16
C GLN A 53 1.59 -0.39 -6.85
N SER A 54 0.91 -0.99 -5.87
CA SER A 54 -0.43 -0.55 -5.44
C SER A 54 -0.38 0.82 -4.75
N ASP A 55 0.60 1.02 -3.87
CA ASP A 55 0.84 2.27 -3.16
C ASP A 55 1.27 3.41 -4.11
N HIS A 56 2.10 3.11 -5.11
CA HIS A 56 2.55 4.07 -6.12
C HIS A 56 1.36 4.54 -6.99
N ALA A 57 0.55 3.60 -7.48
CA ALA A 57 -0.62 3.93 -8.27
C ALA A 57 -1.68 4.70 -7.47
N GLY A 58 -1.86 4.37 -6.19
CA GLY A 58 -2.73 5.11 -5.29
C GLY A 58 -2.22 6.53 -5.02
N THR A 59 -0.92 6.67 -4.72
CA THR A 59 -0.26 7.95 -4.46
C THR A 59 -0.34 8.89 -5.67
N TYR A 60 -0.09 8.35 -6.87
CA TYR A 60 -0.20 9.12 -8.11
C TYR A 60 -1.61 9.70 -8.29
N LYS A 61 -2.64 8.87 -8.17
CA LYS A 61 -4.05 9.31 -8.29
C LYS A 61 -4.43 10.35 -7.23
N TYR A 62 -3.93 10.17 -5.99
CA TYR A 62 -4.18 11.10 -4.89
C TYR A 62 -3.56 12.48 -5.17
N LYS A 63 -2.28 12.53 -5.56
CA LYS A 63 -1.58 13.77 -5.91
C LYS A 63 -2.22 14.46 -7.12
N LYS A 64 -2.59 13.69 -8.15
CA LYS A 64 -3.29 14.22 -9.32
C LYS A 64 -4.62 14.86 -8.93
N ALA A 65 -5.44 14.20 -8.11
CA ALA A 65 -6.71 14.75 -7.65
C ALA A 65 -6.55 16.02 -6.81
N LEU A 66 -5.51 16.10 -5.97
CA LEU A 66 -5.19 17.32 -5.23
C LEU A 66 -4.76 18.47 -6.16
N ALA A 67 -3.94 18.17 -7.18
CA ALA A 67 -3.53 19.16 -8.18
C ALA A 67 -4.71 19.68 -9.02
N GLU A 68 -5.74 18.85 -9.24
CA GLU A 68 -7.01 19.23 -9.86
C GLU A 68 -7.93 20.05 -8.92
N GLY A 69 -7.48 20.44 -7.72
CA GLY A 69 -8.23 21.28 -6.78
C GLY A 69 -9.24 20.54 -5.91
N LYS A 70 -9.23 19.19 -5.89
CA LYS A 70 -10.17 18.41 -5.10
C LYS A 70 -9.79 18.39 -3.62
N SER A 71 -10.78 18.20 -2.75
CA SER A 71 -10.54 18.07 -1.31
C SER A 71 -9.74 16.80 -0.98
N LYS A 72 -9.06 16.80 0.18
CA LYS A 72 -8.31 15.62 0.67
C LYS A 72 -9.18 14.37 0.80
N ALA A 73 -10.45 14.52 1.16
CA ALA A 73 -11.41 13.43 1.27
C ALA A 73 -11.75 12.84 -0.10
N GLU A 74 -11.98 13.69 -1.10
CA GLU A 74 -12.29 13.27 -2.46
C GLU A 74 -11.09 12.63 -3.17
N ALA A 75 -9.90 13.21 -3.00
CA ALA A 75 -8.65 12.64 -3.50
C ALA A 75 -8.42 11.22 -2.93
N LYS A 76 -8.71 11.02 -1.64
CA LYS A 76 -8.62 9.70 -0.99
C LYS A 76 -9.62 8.71 -1.61
N ARG A 77 -10.86 9.11 -1.86
CA ARG A 77 -11.86 8.27 -2.52
C ARG A 77 -11.43 7.86 -3.94
N ILE A 78 -11.02 8.82 -4.76
CA ILE A 78 -10.59 8.60 -6.16
C ILE A 78 -9.40 7.64 -6.23
N SER A 79 -8.43 7.84 -5.35
CA SER A 79 -7.23 7.02 -5.32
C SER A 79 -7.48 5.53 -4.99
N ARG A 80 -8.55 5.24 -4.24
CA ARG A 80 -8.93 3.89 -3.80
C ARG A 80 -9.82 3.17 -4.81
N GLN A 81 -10.39 3.88 -5.78
CA GLN A 81 -11.26 3.29 -6.78
C GLN A 81 -10.49 2.35 -7.73
N LYS A 82 -10.97 1.11 -7.86
CA LYS A 82 -10.50 0.17 -8.89
C LYS A 82 -11.03 0.60 -10.26
N GLY A 83 -10.22 0.41 -11.30
CA GLY A 83 -10.69 0.63 -12.67
C GLY A 83 -11.73 -0.44 -13.03
N LYS A 84 -12.68 -0.12 -13.91
CA LYS A 84 -13.59 -1.14 -14.45
C LYS A 84 -12.76 -2.14 -15.25
N ALA A 85 -12.94 -3.44 -14.98
CA ALA A 85 -12.42 -4.46 -15.88
C ALA A 85 -13.05 -4.23 -17.25
N LYS A 86 -12.23 -4.14 -18.31
CA LYS A 86 -12.78 -4.25 -19.66
C LYS A 86 -13.31 -5.67 -19.78
N LYS A 87 -14.62 -5.80 -19.98
CA LYS A 87 -15.27 -7.05 -20.38
C LYS A 87 -14.77 -7.45 -21.76
#